data_AF-A0A524QPJ2-F1
#
_entry.id   AF-A0A524QPJ2-F1
#
_cell.length_a   1.000
_cell.length_b   1.000
_cell.length_c   1.000
_cell.angle_alpha   90.00
_cell.angle_beta   90.00
_cell.angle_gamma   90.00
#
_symmetry.space_group_name_H-M   'P 1'
#
loop_
_entity.id
_entity.type
_entity.pdbx_description
1 polymer ?
#
loop_
_entity_poly.entity_id
_entity_poly.type
_entity_poly.pdbx_seq_one_letter_code
_entity_poly.pdbx_strand_id
1 'polypeptide(L)'
;YAYYCNGENGLNYSSYPKNSQKLTEDIINLIDHVVDFANYDNNSDVYVEGVVIVHTGPGAEYKGGDVNYIWSHKWNTRSPMLKDGKYVFEYSIQPEYWGSPGDITLGVFVHELGHLLFGLPDLYDTDYSSKGIGKWSLMAGGSWNGPGGMGGSPAHFDAWSRIQCGFTTANNITSSATAQAIPDVETNSSGAILRLWSNGALGNEYFLIENRLKTGYDTYLPSEGLLIWHIDESVSTSTGNDNEWYPGHSATGHYLVALEQADNLFALEKNLGSGDASDPFPGSFSRTSFSGLTSPSSNDYLGTGTLVAVSNISAAGATMTADLSVSLVLDVNDDVQAEAVPSDFELGQNFPNPFNPETRICFDLPKRSHAILTVFNVLGEQVDELVNGELPAGTHEVTWKPEIGSGQSYPSGVNFYRLVADEITLTRKMLLIK
;
A
#
# COMPACT_ATOMS: atom_id res chain seq x y z
N TYR A 1 -30.38 -26.04 2.02
CA TYR A 1 -29.97 -24.69 1.58
C TYR A 1 -30.54 -23.60 2.47
N ALA A 2 -31.82 -23.18 2.35
CA ALA A 2 -32.38 -22.07 3.15
C ALA A 2 -32.22 -22.20 4.68
N TYR A 3 -32.30 -23.43 5.21
CA TYR A 3 -32.01 -23.73 6.63
C TYR A 3 -30.61 -23.28 7.08
N TYR A 4 -29.60 -23.43 6.20
CA TYR A 4 -28.20 -23.09 6.49
C TYR A 4 -27.89 -21.62 6.18
N CYS A 5 -28.58 -20.99 5.21
CA CYS A 5 -28.44 -19.55 4.97
C CYS A 5 -28.95 -18.74 6.17
N ASN A 6 -30.08 -19.18 6.75
CA ASN A 6 -30.74 -18.61 7.93
C ASN A 6 -30.99 -17.09 7.88
N GLY A 7 -31.07 -16.49 6.69
CA GLY A 7 -31.21 -15.04 6.54
C GLY A 7 -29.97 -14.26 6.99
N GLU A 8 -28.81 -14.91 7.02
CA GLU A 8 -27.54 -14.37 7.50
C GLU A 8 -26.36 -14.92 6.65
N ASN A 9 -26.63 -15.25 5.39
CA ASN A 9 -25.67 -15.79 4.43
C ASN A 9 -24.92 -17.06 4.87
N GLY A 10 -25.39 -17.73 5.93
CA GLY A 10 -24.71 -18.85 6.57
C GLY A 10 -23.45 -18.47 7.36
N LEU A 11 -23.20 -17.17 7.60
CA LEU A 11 -22.01 -16.65 8.27
C LEU A 11 -22.18 -16.52 9.80
N ASN A 12 -23.41 -16.40 10.32
CA ASN A 12 -23.59 -16.19 11.76
C ASN A 12 -23.26 -17.45 12.58
N TYR A 13 -22.13 -17.43 13.28
CA TYR A 13 -21.69 -18.55 14.13
C TYR A 13 -22.60 -18.82 15.33
N SER A 14 -23.26 -17.77 15.83
CA SER A 14 -24.19 -17.89 16.96
C SER A 14 -25.50 -18.57 16.57
N SER A 15 -25.81 -18.68 15.28
CA SER A 15 -27.05 -19.30 14.79
C SER A 15 -26.95 -20.81 14.58
N TYR A 16 -25.77 -21.41 14.81
CA TYR A 16 -25.60 -22.87 14.76
C TYR A 16 -26.70 -23.58 15.57
N PRO A 17 -27.33 -24.65 15.03
CA PRO A 17 -26.93 -25.39 13.84
C PRO A 17 -27.44 -24.84 12.49
N LYS A 18 -27.97 -23.61 12.43
CA LYS A 18 -28.51 -23.01 11.21
C LYS A 18 -27.49 -22.14 10.47
N ASN A 19 -26.32 -22.71 10.17
CA ASN A 19 -25.24 -22.00 9.48
C ASN A 19 -24.40 -22.94 8.61
N SER A 20 -23.40 -22.38 7.93
CA SER A 20 -22.53 -23.14 7.02
C SER A 20 -21.66 -24.18 7.73
N GLN A 21 -21.31 -23.97 9.01
CA GLN A 21 -20.58 -24.99 9.79
C GLN A 21 -21.37 -26.29 9.85
N LYS A 22 -22.67 -26.21 10.14
CA LYS A 22 -23.51 -27.41 10.20
C LYS A 22 -23.72 -28.04 8.83
N LEU A 23 -23.85 -27.24 7.77
CA LEU A 23 -23.93 -27.73 6.39
C LEU A 23 -22.71 -28.59 6.07
N THR A 24 -21.51 -28.08 6.37
CA THR A 24 -20.25 -28.80 6.19
C THR A 24 -20.23 -30.11 6.98
N GLU A 25 -20.60 -30.09 8.26
CA GLU A 25 -20.65 -31.31 9.08
C GLU A 25 -21.64 -32.37 8.53
N ASP A 26 -22.79 -31.93 8.03
CA ASP A 26 -23.78 -32.81 7.42
C ASP A 26 -23.26 -33.43 6.12
N ILE A 27 -22.55 -32.64 5.30
CA ILE A 27 -21.90 -33.13 4.06
C ILE A 27 -20.81 -34.15 4.39
N ILE A 28 -19.92 -33.85 5.34
CA ILE A 28 -18.84 -34.76 5.76
C ILE A 28 -19.42 -36.10 6.21
N ASN A 29 -20.46 -36.08 7.06
CA ASN A 29 -21.11 -37.31 7.50
C ASN A 29 -21.81 -38.07 6.37
N LEU A 30 -22.35 -37.35 5.38
CA LEU A 30 -23.01 -37.97 4.23
C LEU A 30 -22.01 -38.69 3.34
N ILE A 31 -20.82 -38.14 3.13
CA ILE A 31 -19.81 -38.67 2.19
C ILE A 31 -18.78 -39.62 2.84
N ASP A 32 -18.78 -39.73 4.16
CA ASP A 32 -17.85 -40.58 4.96
C ASP A 32 -17.72 -42.03 4.47
N HIS A 33 -18.79 -42.58 3.89
CA HIS A 33 -18.79 -43.96 3.40
C HIS A 33 -18.17 -44.13 2.00
N VAL A 34 -17.86 -43.03 1.30
CA VAL A 34 -17.29 -43.01 -0.06
C VAL A 34 -16.00 -42.20 -0.17
N VAL A 35 -15.68 -41.38 0.82
CA VAL A 35 -14.44 -40.60 0.91
C VAL A 35 -13.66 -41.11 2.10
N ASP A 36 -12.43 -41.58 1.85
CA ASP A 36 -11.45 -41.86 2.90
C ASP A 36 -10.64 -40.60 3.16
N PHE A 37 -10.96 -39.93 4.28
CA PHE A 37 -10.36 -38.66 4.67
C PHE A 37 -8.88 -38.79 5.04
N ALA A 38 -8.38 -40.00 5.32
CA ALA A 38 -6.97 -40.21 5.63
C ALA A 38 -6.03 -39.87 4.46
N ASN A 39 -6.55 -39.88 3.23
CA ASN A 39 -5.80 -39.55 2.02
C ASN A 39 -5.54 -38.04 1.84
N TYR A 40 -6.15 -37.20 2.68
CA TYR A 40 -6.11 -35.74 2.53
C TYR A 40 -5.43 -35.05 3.73
N ASP A 41 -4.61 -35.79 4.48
CA ASP A 41 -3.61 -35.29 5.42
C ASP A 41 -2.23 -35.39 4.75
N ASN A 42 -1.83 -34.39 3.97
CA ASN A 42 -0.59 -34.42 3.18
C ASN A 42 0.65 -33.98 3.98
N ASN A 43 0.48 -33.35 5.14
CA ASN A 43 1.60 -32.90 5.99
C ASN A 43 1.83 -33.80 7.23
N SER A 44 0.98 -34.82 7.42
CA SER A 44 1.01 -35.78 8.53
C SER A 44 0.80 -35.15 9.92
N ASP A 45 0.05 -34.06 10.00
CA ASP A 45 -0.24 -33.36 11.27
C ASP A 45 -1.53 -33.83 11.97
N VAL A 46 -2.17 -34.88 11.43
CA VAL A 46 -3.45 -35.48 11.85
C VAL A 46 -4.72 -34.72 11.46
N TYR A 47 -4.61 -33.59 10.77
CA TYR A 47 -5.72 -32.86 10.20
C TYR A 47 -5.83 -33.09 8.69
N VAL A 48 -7.05 -32.99 8.17
CA VAL A 48 -7.27 -32.86 6.73
C VAL A 48 -7.10 -31.40 6.35
N GLU A 49 -6.38 -31.12 5.28
CA GLU A 49 -6.03 -29.75 4.84
C GLU A 49 -7.25 -28.88 4.60
N GLY A 50 -8.35 -29.49 4.18
CA GLY A 50 -9.62 -28.81 4.13
C GLY A 50 -10.62 -29.47 3.22
N VAL A 51 -11.87 -29.03 3.34
CA VAL A 51 -12.97 -29.45 2.48
C VAL A 51 -13.43 -28.25 1.66
N VAL A 52 -13.35 -28.35 0.34
CA VAL A 52 -13.90 -27.35 -0.59
C VAL A 52 -15.30 -27.78 -1.00
N ILE A 53 -16.30 -26.96 -0.70
CA ILE A 53 -17.72 -27.24 -0.95
C ILE A 53 -18.21 -26.33 -2.07
N VAL A 54 -18.75 -26.94 -3.14
CA VAL A 54 -19.50 -26.21 -4.16
C VAL A 54 -20.98 -26.35 -3.87
N HIS A 55 -21.65 -25.26 -3.50
CA HIS A 55 -23.08 -25.26 -3.24
C HIS A 55 -23.88 -24.93 -4.51
N THR A 56 -25.10 -25.47 -4.59
CA THR A 56 -25.98 -25.21 -5.73
C THR A 56 -26.33 -23.72 -5.84
N GLY A 57 -26.35 -23.21 -7.06
CA GLY A 57 -26.73 -21.82 -7.31
C GLY A 57 -25.64 -20.78 -7.01
N PRO A 58 -26.01 -19.48 -7.02
CA PRO A 58 -25.06 -18.39 -6.92
C PRO A 58 -24.72 -17.95 -5.51
N GLY A 59 -23.56 -17.31 -5.36
CA GLY A 59 -23.06 -16.79 -4.09
C GLY A 59 -23.68 -15.44 -3.77
N ALA A 60 -23.78 -15.12 -2.48
CA ALA A 60 -24.30 -13.84 -2.01
C ALA A 60 -23.47 -12.65 -2.49
N GLU A 61 -22.15 -12.82 -2.62
CA GLU A 61 -21.21 -11.84 -3.13
C GLU A 61 -21.56 -11.34 -4.53
N TYR A 62 -22.14 -12.20 -5.38
CA TYR A 62 -22.66 -11.83 -6.70
C TYR A 62 -24.09 -11.31 -6.66
N LYS A 63 -24.88 -11.75 -5.67
CA LYS A 63 -26.28 -11.33 -5.47
C LYS A 63 -26.43 -10.05 -4.65
N GLY A 64 -25.37 -9.26 -4.51
CA GLY A 64 -25.41 -7.99 -3.78
C GLY A 64 -25.70 -8.17 -2.29
N GLY A 65 -25.23 -9.28 -1.71
CA GLY A 65 -25.41 -9.60 -0.29
C GLY A 65 -26.80 -10.07 0.09
N ASP A 66 -27.60 -10.59 -0.85
CA ASP A 66 -28.90 -11.19 -0.51
C ASP A 66 -28.72 -12.33 0.51
N VAL A 67 -29.27 -12.11 1.70
CA VAL A 67 -29.14 -12.95 2.90
C VAL A 67 -29.64 -14.38 2.74
N ASN A 68 -30.35 -14.68 1.65
CA ASN A 68 -30.86 -16.02 1.33
C ASN A 68 -29.87 -16.88 0.56
N TYR A 69 -28.75 -16.31 0.11
CA TYR A 69 -27.66 -17.04 -0.54
C TYR A 69 -26.48 -17.20 0.41
N ILE A 70 -25.74 -18.30 0.30
CA ILE A 70 -24.50 -18.47 1.05
C ILE A 70 -23.48 -17.49 0.48
N TRP A 71 -22.79 -16.75 1.35
CA TRP A 71 -21.63 -15.93 0.96
C TRP A 71 -20.40 -16.84 0.93
N SER A 72 -19.56 -16.76 -0.10
CA SER A 72 -18.34 -17.56 -0.16
C SER A 72 -17.40 -17.26 1.01
N HIS A 73 -16.93 -18.28 1.72
CA HIS A 73 -16.02 -18.08 2.86
C HIS A 73 -15.25 -19.35 3.23
N LYS A 74 -14.13 -19.16 3.92
CA LYS A 74 -13.41 -20.17 4.69
C LYS A 74 -13.79 -20.08 6.15
N TRP A 75 -14.11 -21.21 6.77
CA TRP A 75 -14.26 -21.29 8.21
C TRP A 75 -13.94 -22.70 8.72
N ASN A 76 -14.19 -22.91 10.01
CA ASN A 76 -14.02 -24.20 10.65
C ASN A 76 -15.39 -24.79 11.00
N THR A 77 -15.54 -26.11 10.99
CA THR A 77 -16.71 -26.77 11.59
C THR A 77 -16.83 -26.39 13.08
N ARG A 78 -17.97 -26.65 13.73
CA ARG A 78 -18.13 -26.24 15.13
C ARG A 78 -17.14 -26.94 16.06
N SER A 79 -16.75 -28.16 15.69
CA SER A 79 -15.72 -28.93 16.36
C SER A 79 -15.06 -29.88 15.35
N PRO A 80 -13.75 -30.16 15.49
CA PRO A 80 -13.07 -31.13 14.63
C PRO A 80 -13.80 -32.49 14.59
N MET A 81 -14.01 -33.02 13.39
CA MET A 81 -14.70 -34.28 13.17
C MET A 81 -13.68 -35.40 12.91
N LEU A 82 -13.66 -36.42 13.78
CA LEU A 82 -12.75 -37.56 13.60
C LEU A 82 -13.31 -38.53 12.54
N LYS A 83 -12.68 -38.57 11.36
CA LYS A 83 -13.00 -39.47 10.23
C LYS A 83 -11.73 -40.17 9.76
N ASP A 84 -11.79 -41.50 9.58
CA ASP A 84 -10.65 -42.31 9.11
C ASP A 84 -9.33 -42.08 9.87
N GLY A 85 -9.43 -41.75 11.17
CA GLY A 85 -8.26 -41.45 12.02
C GLY A 85 -7.67 -40.05 11.84
N LYS A 86 -8.29 -39.18 11.06
CA LYS A 86 -7.92 -37.77 10.87
C LYS A 86 -9.02 -36.81 11.35
N TYR A 87 -8.63 -35.57 11.65
CA TYR A 87 -9.56 -34.51 12.00
C TYR A 87 -9.92 -33.67 10.79
N VAL A 88 -11.20 -33.69 10.40
CA VAL A 88 -11.77 -32.78 9.41
C VAL A 88 -12.32 -31.56 10.14
N PHE A 89 -11.76 -30.38 9.87
CA PHE A 89 -12.08 -29.17 10.63
C PHE A 89 -12.26 -27.95 9.75
N GLU A 90 -11.33 -27.66 8.85
CA GLU A 90 -11.39 -26.47 8.01
C GLU A 90 -12.17 -26.75 6.72
N TYR A 91 -12.94 -25.77 6.27
CA TYR A 91 -13.66 -25.83 5.02
C TYR A 91 -13.66 -24.48 4.33
N SER A 92 -13.83 -24.50 3.02
CA SER A 92 -14.26 -23.35 2.25
C SER A 92 -15.50 -23.71 1.44
N ILE A 93 -16.39 -22.74 1.22
CA ILE A 93 -17.64 -22.94 0.49
C ILE A 93 -17.79 -21.86 -0.58
N GLN A 94 -18.11 -22.26 -1.81
CA GLN A 94 -18.25 -21.39 -2.98
C GLN A 94 -19.46 -21.79 -3.84
N PRO A 95 -19.97 -20.89 -4.70
CA PRO A 95 -21.12 -21.19 -5.55
C PRO A 95 -20.77 -22.03 -6.77
N GLU A 96 -21.82 -22.66 -7.32
CA GLU A 96 -21.77 -23.41 -8.58
C GLU A 96 -21.62 -22.51 -9.81
N TYR A 97 -22.18 -21.29 -9.77
CA TYR A 97 -22.19 -20.32 -10.87
C TYR A 97 -22.49 -18.90 -10.38
N TRP A 98 -22.25 -17.89 -11.21
CA TRP A 98 -22.60 -16.50 -10.94
C TRP A 98 -24.04 -16.17 -11.37
N GLY A 99 -24.26 -16.05 -12.68
CA GLY A 99 -25.56 -15.74 -13.26
C GLY A 99 -26.30 -16.98 -13.72
N SER A 100 -25.57 -17.89 -14.36
CA SER A 100 -26.11 -19.09 -15.01
C SER A 100 -25.12 -20.26 -14.98
N PRO A 101 -25.57 -21.52 -14.91
CA PRO A 101 -24.69 -22.68 -14.87
C PRO A 101 -23.58 -22.63 -15.93
N GLY A 102 -22.34 -22.79 -15.49
CA GLY A 102 -21.14 -22.80 -16.35
C GLY A 102 -20.42 -21.46 -16.50
N ASP A 103 -20.88 -20.38 -15.86
CA ASP A 103 -20.19 -19.07 -15.88
C ASP A 103 -19.28 -18.81 -14.67
N ILE A 104 -19.10 -19.80 -13.79
CA ILE A 104 -18.20 -19.70 -12.63
C ILE A 104 -16.75 -19.49 -13.07
N THR A 105 -16.01 -18.75 -12.26
CA THR A 105 -14.62 -18.40 -12.51
C THR A 105 -13.73 -18.76 -11.32
N LEU A 106 -12.41 -18.63 -11.50
CA LEU A 106 -11.43 -19.09 -10.52
C LEU A 106 -11.30 -18.16 -9.32
N GLY A 107 -11.52 -16.85 -9.50
CA GLY A 107 -11.12 -15.82 -8.55
C GLY A 107 -11.49 -16.08 -7.09
N VAL A 108 -12.78 -16.28 -6.81
CA VAL A 108 -13.27 -16.53 -5.45
C VAL A 108 -12.76 -17.87 -4.91
N PHE A 109 -12.66 -18.92 -5.73
CA PHE A 109 -12.08 -20.18 -5.28
C PHE A 109 -10.63 -20.01 -4.83
N VAL A 110 -9.80 -19.33 -5.62
CA VAL A 110 -8.38 -19.19 -5.29
C VAL A 110 -8.16 -18.25 -4.12
N HIS A 111 -9.00 -17.22 -3.95
CA HIS A 111 -9.02 -16.36 -2.75
C HIS A 111 -9.27 -17.19 -1.48
N GLU A 112 -10.32 -18.01 -1.47
CA GLU A 112 -10.65 -18.85 -0.32
C GLU A 112 -9.61 -19.95 -0.05
N LEU A 113 -8.95 -20.46 -1.10
CA LEU A 113 -7.80 -21.35 -0.94
C LEU A 113 -6.59 -20.63 -0.31
N GLY A 114 -6.45 -19.32 -0.50
CA GLY A 114 -5.47 -18.49 0.20
C GLY A 114 -5.62 -18.58 1.72
N HIS A 115 -6.85 -18.40 2.22
CA HIS A 115 -7.16 -18.59 3.64
C HIS A 115 -7.01 -20.04 4.09
N LEU A 116 -7.55 -20.99 3.30
CA LEU A 116 -7.65 -22.39 3.70
C LEU A 116 -6.28 -23.07 3.77
N LEU A 117 -5.42 -22.85 2.78
CA LEU A 117 -4.16 -23.59 2.66
C LEU A 117 -2.97 -22.85 3.26
N PHE A 118 -3.02 -21.52 3.30
CA PHE A 118 -1.88 -20.69 3.70
C PHE A 118 -2.17 -19.81 4.92
N GLY A 119 -3.40 -19.78 5.42
CA GLY A 119 -3.76 -18.97 6.58
C GLY A 119 -3.62 -17.46 6.34
N LEU A 120 -3.62 -17.03 5.08
CA LEU A 120 -3.57 -15.60 4.74
C LEU A 120 -4.81 -14.88 5.27
N PRO A 121 -4.70 -13.60 5.66
CA PRO A 121 -5.84 -12.77 5.99
C PRO A 121 -6.48 -12.14 4.76
N ASP A 122 -7.66 -11.57 4.94
CA ASP A 122 -8.23 -10.62 3.99
C ASP A 122 -7.39 -9.35 4.01
N LEU A 123 -7.02 -8.86 2.83
CA LEU A 123 -6.27 -7.60 2.64
C LEU A 123 -7.13 -6.52 1.99
N TYR A 124 -8.40 -6.81 1.70
CA TYR A 124 -9.44 -5.78 1.64
C TYR A 124 -9.90 -5.44 3.06
N ASP A 125 -10.58 -4.31 3.19
CA ASP A 125 -11.19 -3.89 4.44
C ASP A 125 -12.56 -4.54 4.62
N THR A 126 -12.69 -5.31 5.70
CA THR A 126 -13.82 -6.18 5.97
C THR A 126 -15.04 -5.44 6.53
N ASP A 127 -14.89 -4.20 6.99
CA ASP A 127 -16.02 -3.34 7.38
C ASP A 127 -16.52 -2.42 6.23
N TYR A 128 -15.78 -2.45 5.11
CA TYR A 128 -16.05 -1.75 3.85
C TYR A 128 -15.87 -0.22 3.89
N SER A 129 -15.23 0.38 4.91
CA SER A 129 -14.90 1.80 4.86
C SER A 129 -13.80 2.16 3.87
N SER A 130 -13.03 1.18 3.39
CA SER A 130 -12.02 1.34 2.33
C SER A 130 -11.99 0.16 1.32
N LYS A 131 -10.98 0.14 0.45
CA LYS A 131 -10.70 -0.97 -0.48
C LYS A 131 -9.52 -1.85 -0.03
N GLY A 132 -8.92 -1.61 1.13
CA GLY A 132 -7.64 -2.21 1.51
C GLY A 132 -6.61 -2.04 0.39
N ILE A 133 -6.01 -3.13 -0.09
CA ILE A 133 -5.06 -3.08 -1.23
C ILE A 133 -5.69 -3.26 -2.63
N GLY A 134 -7.02 -3.22 -2.72
CA GLY A 134 -7.74 -3.12 -3.99
C GLY A 134 -7.47 -4.27 -4.97
N LYS A 135 -7.41 -3.94 -6.27
CA LYS A 135 -7.27 -4.92 -7.37
C LYS A 135 -5.84 -5.48 -7.53
N TRP A 136 -4.93 -5.10 -6.66
CA TRP A 136 -3.50 -5.41 -6.77
C TRP A 136 -3.11 -6.77 -6.17
N SER A 137 -3.97 -7.35 -5.33
CA SER A 137 -3.75 -8.66 -4.70
C SER A 137 -4.97 -9.56 -4.78
N LEU A 138 -4.73 -10.86 -4.95
CA LEU A 138 -5.72 -11.92 -4.80
C LEU A 138 -6.45 -11.88 -3.45
N MET A 139 -5.76 -11.52 -2.36
CA MET A 139 -6.36 -11.43 -1.01
C MET A 139 -7.21 -10.18 -0.81
N ALA A 140 -7.41 -9.38 -1.87
CA ALA A 140 -8.23 -8.19 -1.88
C ALA A 140 -9.21 -8.23 -3.06
N GLY A 141 -9.50 -7.06 -3.66
CA GLY A 141 -10.34 -6.95 -4.86
C GLY A 141 -9.75 -7.60 -6.12
N GLY A 142 -8.48 -8.01 -6.10
CA GLY A 142 -7.83 -8.69 -7.22
C GLY A 142 -8.41 -10.08 -7.53
N SER A 143 -9.12 -10.69 -6.58
CA SER A 143 -9.93 -11.90 -6.80
C SER A 143 -11.01 -11.71 -7.86
N TRP A 144 -11.50 -10.48 -8.07
CA TRP A 144 -12.52 -10.17 -9.08
C TRP A 144 -11.94 -9.76 -10.44
N ASN A 145 -10.62 -9.70 -10.59
CA ASN A 145 -10.00 -9.32 -11.85
C ASN A 145 -10.32 -10.32 -12.97
N GLY A 146 -10.40 -9.81 -14.20
CA GLY A 146 -10.69 -10.61 -15.38
C GLY A 146 -11.76 -10.01 -16.30
N PRO A 147 -12.09 -10.73 -17.38
CA PRO A 147 -13.15 -10.32 -18.29
C PRO A 147 -14.45 -10.05 -17.53
N GLY A 148 -15.00 -8.85 -17.70
CA GLY A 148 -16.26 -8.46 -17.05
C GLY A 148 -16.19 -8.25 -15.53
N GLY A 149 -15.00 -8.28 -14.90
CA GLY A 149 -14.86 -8.14 -13.45
C GLY A 149 -15.41 -9.33 -12.67
N MET A 150 -15.34 -10.52 -13.26
CA MET A 150 -15.93 -11.74 -12.69
C MET A 150 -14.87 -12.71 -12.18
N GLY A 151 -13.60 -12.34 -11.95
CA GLY A 151 -12.61 -13.27 -11.40
C GLY A 151 -12.06 -14.32 -12.38
N GLY A 152 -12.18 -14.08 -13.69
CA GLY A 152 -11.66 -14.98 -14.73
C GLY A 152 -10.14 -14.89 -14.94
N SER A 153 -9.50 -13.85 -14.39
CA SER A 153 -8.05 -13.63 -14.40
C SER A 153 -7.68 -12.89 -13.11
N PRO A 154 -7.77 -13.57 -11.96
CA PRO A 154 -7.48 -12.93 -10.68
C PRO A 154 -6.03 -12.47 -10.63
N ALA A 155 -5.75 -11.39 -9.88
CA ALA A 155 -4.37 -10.96 -9.64
C ALA A 155 -3.56 -12.07 -8.96
N HIS A 156 -2.24 -12.05 -9.13
CA HIS A 156 -1.35 -12.77 -8.20
C HIS A 156 -1.50 -12.22 -6.77
N PHE A 157 -1.08 -13.02 -5.79
CA PHE A 157 -0.80 -12.53 -4.44
C PHE A 157 0.16 -11.32 -4.50
N ASP A 158 -0.06 -10.35 -3.62
CA ASP A 158 0.92 -9.28 -3.35
C ASP A 158 2.22 -9.86 -2.79
N ALA A 159 3.27 -9.02 -2.77
CA ALA A 159 4.59 -9.41 -2.33
C ALA A 159 4.62 -10.06 -0.94
N TRP A 160 3.86 -9.51 0.03
CA TRP A 160 3.82 -10.03 1.39
C TRP A 160 3.16 -11.41 1.42
N SER A 161 1.98 -11.53 0.83
CA SER A 161 1.24 -12.80 0.75
C SER A 161 2.06 -13.92 0.07
N ARG A 162 2.80 -13.61 -1.01
CA ARG A 162 3.69 -14.58 -1.69
C ARG A 162 4.79 -15.12 -0.78
N ILE A 163 5.34 -14.25 0.08
CA ILE A 163 6.37 -14.62 1.05
C ILE A 163 5.77 -15.49 2.16
N GLN A 164 4.60 -15.12 2.69
CA GLN A 164 3.92 -15.90 3.73
C GLN A 164 3.56 -17.31 3.25
N CYS A 165 3.13 -17.46 1.99
CA CYS A 165 2.88 -18.76 1.36
C CYS A 165 4.15 -19.59 1.11
N GLY A 166 5.35 -19.00 1.23
CA GLY A 166 6.61 -19.67 0.90
C GLY A 166 6.83 -19.86 -0.60
N PHE A 167 6.09 -19.17 -1.47
CA PHE A 167 6.28 -19.24 -2.93
C PHE A 167 7.57 -18.56 -3.38
N THR A 168 8.06 -17.62 -2.57
CA THR A 168 9.33 -16.93 -2.76
C THR A 168 9.82 -16.36 -1.44
N THR A 169 11.02 -15.77 -1.44
CA THR A 169 11.60 -15.06 -0.31
C THR A 169 11.99 -13.66 -0.75
N ALA A 170 11.87 -12.66 0.14
CA ALA A 170 12.37 -11.33 -0.14
C ALA A 170 13.91 -11.28 -0.11
N ASN A 171 14.50 -10.58 -1.07
CA ASN A 171 15.91 -10.19 -1.03
C ASN A 171 16.06 -8.96 -0.15
N ASN A 172 16.68 -9.11 1.02
CA ASN A 172 16.91 -7.99 1.93
C ASN A 172 18.05 -7.09 1.44
N ILE A 173 17.74 -5.82 1.19
CA ILE A 173 18.72 -4.80 0.78
C ILE A 173 19.40 -4.24 2.04
N THR A 174 20.70 -4.49 2.16
CA THR A 174 21.51 -4.11 3.34
C THR A 174 22.48 -2.95 3.11
N SER A 175 22.64 -2.56 1.85
CA SER A 175 23.44 -1.41 1.43
C SER A 175 22.78 -0.76 0.22
N SER A 176 22.96 0.54 0.06
CA SER A 176 22.47 1.26 -1.11
C SER A 176 23.03 0.66 -2.41
N ALA A 177 22.22 0.62 -3.45
CA ALA A 177 22.55 0.02 -4.74
C ALA A 177 22.04 0.91 -5.87
N THR A 178 22.87 1.16 -6.88
CA THR A 178 22.47 1.90 -8.08
C THR A 178 22.04 0.92 -9.18
N ALA A 179 21.00 1.28 -9.94
CA ALA A 179 20.45 0.49 -11.04
C ALA A 179 20.16 -0.98 -10.66
N GLN A 180 19.63 -1.19 -9.45
CA GLN A 180 19.19 -2.51 -8.99
C GLN A 180 18.12 -3.05 -9.95
N ALA A 181 18.38 -4.23 -10.51
CA ALA A 181 17.42 -4.91 -11.37
C ALA A 181 16.26 -5.50 -10.55
N ILE A 182 15.05 -5.30 -11.04
CA ILE A 182 13.79 -5.74 -10.43
C ILE A 182 12.98 -6.45 -11.54
N PRO A 183 13.20 -7.74 -11.75
CA PRO A 183 12.48 -8.50 -12.76
C PRO A 183 10.99 -8.65 -12.38
N ASP A 184 10.13 -8.81 -13.39
CA ASP A 184 8.70 -9.08 -13.18
C ASP A 184 8.48 -10.35 -12.34
N VAL A 185 7.60 -10.26 -11.33
CA VAL A 185 7.40 -11.29 -10.31
C VAL A 185 6.66 -12.52 -10.83
N GLU A 186 5.84 -12.38 -11.87
CA GLU A 186 5.11 -13.50 -12.46
C GLU A 186 6.05 -14.39 -13.28
N THR A 187 6.93 -13.76 -14.08
CA THR A 187 7.86 -14.47 -14.94
C THR A 187 9.18 -14.86 -14.26
N ASN A 188 9.46 -14.33 -13.05
CA ASN A 188 10.69 -14.62 -12.29
C ASN A 188 10.38 -14.91 -10.82
N SER A 189 10.54 -16.17 -10.41
CA SER A 189 10.23 -16.62 -9.04
C SER A 189 11.30 -16.32 -7.99
N SER A 190 12.55 -16.06 -8.41
CA SER A 190 13.69 -15.87 -7.50
C SER A 190 14.19 -14.43 -7.51
N GLY A 191 14.09 -13.75 -6.37
CA GLY A 191 14.72 -12.46 -6.15
C GLY A 191 14.06 -11.24 -6.80
N ALA A 192 12.82 -11.40 -7.28
CA ALA A 192 12.01 -10.33 -7.85
C ALA A 192 11.42 -9.38 -6.79
N ILE A 193 11.27 -9.86 -5.55
CA ILE A 193 10.79 -9.07 -4.42
C ILE A 193 11.97 -8.61 -3.59
N LEU A 194 12.12 -7.30 -3.41
CA LEU A 194 13.17 -6.72 -2.59
C LEU A 194 12.56 -6.14 -1.30
N ARG A 195 13.23 -6.37 -0.17
CA ARG A 195 12.86 -5.80 1.13
C ARG A 195 13.80 -4.66 1.46
N LEU A 196 13.23 -3.51 1.84
CA LEU A 196 13.97 -2.32 2.25
C LEU A 196 13.56 -1.90 3.65
N TRP A 197 14.56 -1.57 4.47
CA TRP A 197 14.36 -0.94 5.76
C TRP A 197 15.62 -0.20 6.22
N SER A 198 15.50 0.63 7.25
CA SER A 198 16.60 1.40 7.86
C SER A 198 17.83 0.53 8.13
N ASN A 199 18.95 0.86 7.49
CA ASN A 199 20.23 0.14 7.48
C ASN A 199 20.11 -1.37 7.17
N GLY A 200 19.09 -1.77 6.39
CA GLY A 200 18.77 -3.16 6.12
C GLY A 200 18.35 -3.96 7.35
N ALA A 201 17.95 -3.29 8.44
CA ALA A 201 17.56 -3.94 9.67
C ALA A 201 16.30 -4.79 9.47
N LEU A 202 16.23 -5.89 10.21
CA LEU A 202 15.01 -6.67 10.32
C LEU A 202 14.11 -6.04 11.38
N GLY A 203 12.81 -6.05 11.11
CA GLY A 203 11.76 -5.48 11.95
C GLY A 203 10.39 -5.87 11.41
N ASN A 204 9.36 -5.50 12.16
CA ASN A 204 7.97 -5.77 11.77
C ASN A 204 7.47 -4.77 10.74
N GLU A 205 8.03 -3.56 10.74
CA GLU A 205 7.73 -2.53 9.75
C GLU A 205 8.83 -2.48 8.68
N TYR A 206 8.45 -2.47 7.41
CA TYR A 206 9.36 -2.44 6.26
C TYR A 206 8.64 -2.17 4.95
N PHE A 207 9.43 -1.90 3.89
CA PHE A 207 8.91 -1.82 2.52
C PHE A 207 9.25 -3.08 1.73
N LEU A 208 8.30 -3.57 0.94
CA LEU A 208 8.55 -4.53 -0.13
C LEU A 208 8.35 -3.85 -1.48
N ILE A 209 9.23 -4.12 -2.44
CA ILE A 209 9.05 -3.66 -3.82
C ILE A 209 9.03 -4.84 -4.78
N GLU A 210 8.12 -4.77 -5.75
CA GLU A 210 7.99 -5.76 -6.81
C GLU A 210 7.60 -5.10 -8.13
N ASN A 211 8.06 -5.68 -9.24
CA ASN A 211 7.64 -5.29 -10.58
C ASN A 211 6.50 -6.19 -11.05
N ARG A 212 5.41 -5.59 -11.53
CA ARG A 212 4.20 -6.27 -12.01
C ARG A 212 3.90 -5.87 -13.45
N LEU A 213 3.81 -6.85 -14.34
CA LEU A 213 3.31 -6.68 -15.71
C LEU A 213 1.89 -7.22 -15.88
N LYS A 214 1.15 -6.73 -16.89
CA LYS A 214 -0.18 -7.22 -17.25
C LYS A 214 -0.05 -8.43 -18.18
N THR A 215 0.74 -9.40 -17.74
CA THR A 215 0.89 -10.71 -18.37
C THR A 215 0.10 -11.76 -17.60
N GLY A 216 -0.04 -12.95 -18.19
CA GLY A 216 -0.62 -14.11 -17.52
C GLY A 216 -1.93 -13.82 -16.77
N TYR A 217 -1.92 -14.05 -15.46
CA TYR A 217 -3.09 -13.80 -14.61
C TYR A 217 -3.27 -12.32 -14.24
N ASP A 218 -2.19 -11.55 -14.26
CA ASP A 218 -2.18 -10.11 -13.99
C ASP A 218 -2.62 -9.24 -15.18
N THR A 219 -3.01 -9.84 -16.32
CA THR A 219 -3.48 -9.11 -17.52
C THR A 219 -4.59 -8.08 -17.24
N TYR A 220 -5.35 -8.25 -16.16
CA TYR A 220 -6.43 -7.35 -15.76
C TYR A 220 -6.11 -6.45 -14.57
N LEU A 221 -4.84 -6.36 -14.14
CA LEU A 221 -4.41 -5.34 -13.19
C LEU A 221 -4.74 -3.93 -13.71
N PRO A 222 -4.95 -2.95 -12.80
CA PRO A 222 -5.23 -1.58 -13.20
C PRO A 222 -4.14 -0.98 -14.11
N SER A 223 -2.86 -1.24 -13.80
CA SER A 223 -1.70 -0.86 -14.63
C SER A 223 -0.49 -1.75 -14.33
N GLU A 224 0.56 -1.60 -15.13
CA GLU A 224 1.88 -2.19 -14.92
C GLU A 224 2.80 -1.21 -14.19
N GLY A 225 3.83 -1.73 -13.53
CA GLY A 225 4.89 -0.92 -12.93
C GLY A 225 5.45 -1.53 -11.65
N LEU A 226 6.22 -0.72 -10.95
CA LEU A 226 6.76 -1.03 -9.63
C LEU A 226 5.70 -0.73 -8.57
N LEU A 227 5.30 -1.73 -7.81
CA LEU A 227 4.50 -1.56 -6.61
C LEU A 227 5.41 -1.49 -5.40
N ILE A 228 5.09 -0.57 -4.48
CA ILE A 228 5.79 -0.40 -3.22
C ILE A 228 4.77 -0.66 -2.10
N TRP A 229 5.04 -1.67 -1.30
CA TRP A 229 4.18 -2.09 -0.19
C TRP A 229 4.78 -1.64 1.12
N HIS A 230 4.01 -0.95 1.96
CA HIS A 230 4.37 -0.65 3.35
C HIS A 230 3.75 -1.73 4.24
N ILE A 231 4.60 -2.50 4.90
CA ILE A 231 4.21 -3.62 5.75
C ILE A 231 4.40 -3.22 7.21
N ASP A 232 3.45 -3.57 8.07
CA ASP A 232 3.66 -3.61 9.53
C ASP A 232 3.05 -4.88 10.16
N GLU A 233 3.90 -5.87 10.39
CA GLU A 233 3.55 -7.15 11.00
C GLU A 233 3.29 -7.07 12.52
N SER A 234 3.38 -5.87 13.13
CA SER A 234 2.92 -5.65 14.50
C SER A 234 1.40 -5.52 14.60
N VAL A 235 0.74 -5.25 13.47
CA VAL A 235 -0.72 -5.16 13.36
C VAL A 235 -1.34 -6.55 13.28
N SER A 236 -2.52 -6.72 13.88
CA SER A 236 -3.30 -7.97 13.85
C SER A 236 -3.51 -8.47 12.42
N THR A 237 -3.29 -9.76 12.16
CA THR A 237 -3.65 -10.35 10.86
C THR A 237 -5.16 -10.46 10.67
N SER A 238 -5.98 -10.48 11.72
CA SER A 238 -7.43 -10.67 11.58
C SER A 238 -8.20 -9.41 11.22
N THR A 239 -7.66 -8.23 11.54
CA THR A 239 -8.34 -6.93 11.38
C THR A 239 -7.37 -5.83 10.94
N GLY A 240 -6.17 -6.21 10.50
CA GLY A 240 -5.08 -5.26 10.31
C GLY A 240 -5.33 -4.32 9.15
N ASN A 241 -5.88 -4.87 8.07
CA ASN A 241 -6.24 -4.13 6.88
C ASN A 241 -7.59 -3.39 6.98
N ASP A 242 -8.24 -3.39 8.15
CA ASP A 242 -9.41 -2.54 8.45
C ASP A 242 -8.99 -1.20 9.11
N ASN A 243 -7.69 -0.97 9.36
CA ASN A 243 -7.22 0.24 10.05
C ASN A 243 -6.69 1.27 9.06
N GLU A 244 -7.55 2.07 8.43
CA GLU A 244 -7.09 2.99 7.40
C GLU A 244 -6.18 4.07 7.93
N TRP A 245 -5.14 4.33 7.14
CA TRP A 245 -4.23 5.43 7.37
C TRP A 245 -4.10 6.31 6.14
N TYR A 246 -4.36 7.60 6.33
CA TYR A 246 -3.97 8.66 5.43
C TYR A 246 -3.86 9.97 6.21
N PRO A 247 -3.11 10.97 5.73
CA PRO A 247 -2.93 12.24 6.42
C PRO A 247 -4.28 12.86 6.85
N GLY A 248 -4.51 12.93 8.16
CA GLY A 248 -5.72 13.49 8.77
C GLY A 248 -6.82 12.50 9.15
N HIS A 249 -6.67 11.19 8.89
CA HIS A 249 -7.65 10.16 9.24
C HIS A 249 -7.54 9.70 10.70
N SER A 250 -6.44 9.03 11.02
CA SER A 250 -6.16 8.44 12.33
C SER A 250 -4.69 8.61 12.67
N ALA A 251 -4.39 8.76 13.96
CA ALA A 251 -3.03 8.90 14.47
C ALA A 251 -2.40 7.57 14.90
N THR A 252 -3.18 6.47 14.93
CA THR A 252 -2.74 5.19 15.53
C THR A 252 -3.16 3.95 14.74
N GLY A 253 -3.97 4.10 13.69
CA GLY A 253 -4.40 2.99 12.85
C GLY A 253 -3.64 3.01 11.54
N HIS A 254 -3.18 1.84 11.09
CA HIS A 254 -2.54 1.60 9.80
C HIS A 254 -2.63 0.12 9.42
N TYR A 255 -2.50 -0.16 8.12
CA TYR A 255 -2.65 -1.50 7.59
C TYR A 255 -1.50 -2.44 7.95
N LEU A 256 -1.81 -3.74 7.95
CA LEU A 256 -0.77 -4.78 7.91
C LEU A 256 -0.02 -4.74 6.57
N VAL A 257 -0.75 -4.60 5.46
CA VAL A 257 -0.21 -4.40 4.11
C VAL A 257 -0.89 -3.19 3.47
N ALA A 258 -0.13 -2.14 3.16
CA ALA A 258 -0.58 -0.98 2.39
C ALA A 258 0.14 -0.88 1.05
N LEU A 259 -0.55 -0.37 0.03
CA LEU A 259 0.09 0.04 -1.22
C LEU A 259 0.41 1.53 -1.16
N GLU A 260 1.69 1.87 -1.30
CA GLU A 260 2.11 3.25 -1.48
C GLU A 260 1.71 3.72 -2.88
N GLN A 261 0.53 4.35 -2.99
CA GLN A 261 -0.01 4.84 -4.26
C GLN A 261 0.85 6.01 -4.74
N ALA A 262 1.48 5.82 -5.90
CA ALA A 262 2.46 6.75 -6.44
C ALA A 262 1.89 8.17 -6.54
N ASP A 263 0.61 8.36 -6.83
CA ASP A 263 -0.05 9.67 -6.93
C ASP A 263 -0.34 10.40 -5.60
N ASN A 264 -0.22 9.73 -4.45
CA ASN A 264 -0.55 10.25 -3.13
C ASN A 264 -2.03 10.64 -2.94
N LEU A 265 -2.96 10.05 -3.70
CA LEU A 265 -4.38 10.34 -3.58
C LEU A 265 -5.05 9.58 -2.44
N PHE A 266 -4.49 8.44 -2.02
CA PHE A 266 -5.07 7.53 -1.03
C PHE A 266 -6.47 7.06 -1.46
N ALA A 267 -6.64 6.73 -2.76
CA ALA A 267 -7.94 6.40 -3.32
C ALA A 267 -8.46 5.06 -2.80
N LEU A 268 -7.56 4.12 -2.50
CA LEU A 268 -7.87 2.85 -1.86
C LEU A 268 -8.40 3.03 -0.44
N GLU A 269 -7.68 3.79 0.39
CA GLU A 269 -8.00 4.05 1.81
C GLU A 269 -9.23 4.94 1.95
N LYS A 270 -9.47 5.86 1.02
CA LYS A 270 -10.65 6.74 1.03
C LYS A 270 -11.87 6.14 0.34
N ASN A 271 -11.81 4.88 -0.09
CA ASN A 271 -12.90 4.20 -0.79
C ASN A 271 -13.35 4.89 -2.09
N LEU A 272 -12.41 5.56 -2.77
CA LEU A 272 -12.66 6.32 -4.01
C LEU A 272 -12.43 5.47 -5.27
N GLY A 273 -11.68 4.37 -5.15
CA GLY A 273 -11.42 3.44 -6.23
C GLY A 273 -10.73 2.17 -5.73
N SER A 274 -10.74 1.11 -6.53
CA SER A 274 -10.06 -0.16 -6.21
C SER A 274 -8.67 -0.26 -6.87
N GLY A 275 -8.07 0.88 -7.16
CA GLY A 275 -6.78 1.03 -7.83
C GLY A 275 -6.89 1.41 -9.31
N ASP A 276 -5.90 2.15 -9.80
CA ASP A 276 -5.85 2.70 -11.15
C ASP A 276 -4.40 2.86 -11.69
N ALA A 277 -4.24 3.54 -12.82
CA ALA A 277 -2.94 3.66 -13.49
C ALA A 277 -1.98 4.67 -12.84
N SER A 278 -2.40 5.39 -11.80
CA SER A 278 -1.54 6.31 -11.05
C SER A 278 -1.03 5.74 -9.71
N ASP A 279 -1.42 4.52 -9.34
CA ASP A 279 -0.88 3.85 -8.15
C ASP A 279 0.56 3.30 -8.32
N PRO A 280 0.95 2.64 -9.43
CA PRO A 280 2.31 2.11 -9.57
C PRO A 280 3.34 3.20 -9.87
N PHE A 281 4.61 2.92 -9.59
CA PHE A 281 5.73 3.75 -10.04
C PHE A 281 6.31 3.21 -11.38
N PRO A 282 6.63 4.05 -12.37
CA PRO A 282 6.37 5.49 -12.37
C PRO A 282 4.91 5.87 -12.68
N GLY A 283 4.11 4.91 -13.15
CA GLY A 283 2.68 5.09 -13.39
C GLY A 283 2.36 6.18 -14.40
N SER A 284 1.09 6.54 -14.47
CA SER A 284 0.59 7.60 -15.37
C SER A 284 1.07 9.01 -15.01
N PHE A 285 1.57 9.21 -13.77
CA PHE A 285 2.13 10.48 -13.30
C PHE A 285 3.65 10.59 -13.51
N SER A 286 4.29 9.56 -14.07
CA SER A 286 5.74 9.51 -14.32
C SER A 286 6.59 9.78 -13.07
N ARG A 287 6.12 9.36 -11.88
CA ARG A 287 6.84 9.57 -10.62
C ARG A 287 7.95 8.54 -10.46
N THR A 288 9.20 8.96 -10.58
CA THR A 288 10.35 8.04 -10.57
C THR A 288 11.07 8.00 -9.22
N SER A 289 10.45 8.51 -8.16
CA SER A 289 11.07 8.64 -6.82
C SER A 289 10.06 8.44 -5.69
N PHE A 290 10.51 7.71 -4.66
CA PHE A 290 9.85 7.46 -3.38
C PHE A 290 10.90 7.57 -2.27
N SER A 291 10.69 8.44 -1.28
CA SER A 291 11.62 8.67 -0.17
C SER A 291 10.92 9.38 1.00
N GLY A 292 11.63 9.62 2.10
CA GLY A 292 11.09 10.39 3.23
C GLY A 292 10.70 11.82 2.86
N LEU A 293 11.20 12.34 1.73
CA LEU A 293 10.95 13.70 1.23
C LEU A 293 9.84 13.77 0.15
N THR A 294 9.31 12.63 -0.29
CA THR A 294 8.23 12.60 -1.30
C THR A 294 6.86 12.49 -0.62
N SER A 295 5.81 12.57 -1.44
CA SER A 295 4.46 12.20 -1.05
C SER A 295 3.93 11.24 -2.11
N PRO A 296 3.71 9.94 -1.83
CA PRO A 296 3.83 9.31 -0.51
C PRO A 296 5.26 9.31 0.02
N SER A 297 5.39 9.26 1.35
CA SER A 297 6.66 9.33 2.08
C SER A 297 7.08 7.94 2.53
N SER A 298 8.38 7.66 2.53
CA SER A 298 8.92 6.42 3.11
C SER A 298 9.16 6.48 4.63
N ASN A 299 8.61 7.48 5.32
CA ASN A 299 8.66 7.54 6.78
C ASN A 299 7.86 6.39 7.40
N ASP A 300 8.24 5.99 8.61
CA ASP A 300 7.45 5.02 9.36
C ASP A 300 6.10 5.60 9.80
N TYR A 301 5.20 4.76 10.30
CA TYR A 301 3.88 5.21 10.77
C TYR A 301 3.93 6.17 11.97
N LEU A 302 5.08 6.30 12.65
CA LEU A 302 5.31 7.30 13.70
C LEU A 302 5.86 8.63 13.14
N GLY A 303 6.08 8.73 11.82
CA GLY A 303 6.61 9.90 11.12
C GLY A 303 8.13 10.02 11.18
N THR A 304 8.85 8.97 11.58
CA THR A 304 10.32 8.94 11.63
C THR A 304 10.88 8.57 10.26
N GLY A 305 11.96 9.26 9.86
CA GLY A 305 12.66 8.94 8.61
C GLY A 305 13.35 7.57 8.65
N THR A 306 13.05 6.72 7.67
CA THR A 306 13.57 5.35 7.56
C THR A 306 14.86 5.23 6.74
N LEU A 307 15.31 6.33 6.11
CA LEU A 307 16.42 6.33 5.13
C LEU A 307 16.16 5.47 3.87
N VAL A 308 14.99 4.85 3.76
CA VAL A 308 14.57 4.13 2.56
C VAL A 308 14.29 5.12 1.46
N ALA A 309 14.90 4.91 0.29
CA ALA A 309 14.53 5.61 -0.93
C ALA A 309 14.60 4.67 -2.12
N VAL A 310 13.71 4.87 -3.07
CA VAL A 310 13.68 4.22 -4.39
C VAL A 310 13.62 5.35 -5.41
N SER A 311 14.70 5.58 -6.16
CA SER A 311 14.80 6.68 -7.12
C SER A 311 15.26 6.17 -8.48
N ASN A 312 15.26 7.04 -9.49
CA ASN A 312 15.63 6.69 -10.86
C ASN A 312 14.89 5.44 -11.38
N ILE A 313 13.63 5.29 -10.97
CA ILE A 313 12.77 4.17 -11.37
C ILE A 313 12.61 4.22 -12.89
N SER A 314 12.99 3.15 -13.57
CA SER A 314 12.87 3.03 -15.02
C SER A 314 11.41 3.00 -15.48
N ALA A 315 11.18 3.10 -16.79
CA ALA A 315 9.89 2.75 -17.36
C ALA A 315 9.51 1.30 -17.05
N ALA A 316 8.21 1.01 -17.01
CA ALA A 316 7.69 -0.35 -16.84
C ALA A 316 8.18 -1.27 -17.97
N GLY A 317 8.51 -2.51 -17.61
CA GLY A 317 9.01 -3.52 -18.54
C GLY A 317 9.38 -4.82 -17.83
N ALA A 318 9.78 -5.84 -18.59
CA ALA A 318 10.09 -7.19 -18.05
C ALA A 318 11.14 -7.19 -16.94
N THR A 319 12.02 -6.19 -16.93
CA THR A 319 12.90 -5.88 -15.81
C THR A 319 12.97 -4.38 -15.67
N MET A 320 12.54 -3.88 -14.52
CA MET A 320 12.72 -2.50 -14.14
C MET A 320 14.06 -2.32 -13.43
N THR A 321 14.55 -1.10 -13.37
CA THR A 321 15.70 -0.73 -12.55
C THR A 321 15.37 0.44 -11.64
N ALA A 322 15.96 0.48 -10.46
CA ALA A 322 15.89 1.64 -9.57
C ALA A 322 17.17 1.76 -8.75
N ASP A 323 17.48 2.97 -8.31
CA ASP A 323 18.47 3.21 -7.25
C ASP A 323 17.77 3.02 -5.91
N LEU A 324 18.38 2.23 -5.04
CA LEU A 324 17.87 1.89 -3.72
C LEU A 324 18.79 2.48 -2.65
N SER A 325 18.20 3.14 -1.67
CA SER A 325 18.88 3.58 -0.46
C SER A 325 18.22 2.95 0.76
N VAL A 326 19.03 2.54 1.74
CA VAL A 326 18.57 2.05 3.05
C VAL A 326 19.34 2.71 4.20
N SER A 327 20.35 3.52 3.92
CA SER A 327 21.20 4.18 4.91
C SER A 327 21.54 5.58 4.44
N LEU A 328 22.01 6.44 5.34
CA LEU A 328 22.49 7.77 4.96
C LEU A 328 23.72 7.58 4.06
N VAL A 329 23.56 7.83 2.75
CA VAL A 329 24.70 7.89 1.83
C VAL A 329 25.36 9.24 2.05
N LEU A 330 26.30 9.30 2.98
CA LEU A 330 27.28 10.39 3.02
C LEU A 330 28.30 10.11 1.92
N ASP A 331 27.97 10.48 0.68
CA ASP A 331 28.95 10.46 -0.40
C ASP A 331 29.97 11.57 -0.14
N VAL A 332 31.00 11.24 0.64
CA VAL A 332 32.26 11.95 0.62
C VAL A 332 33.10 11.31 -0.46
N ASN A 333 32.80 11.59 -1.73
CA ASN A 333 33.74 11.49 -2.85
C ASN A 333 33.19 12.21 -4.10
N ASP A 334 33.75 13.40 -4.32
CA ASP A 334 33.91 14.21 -5.54
C ASP A 334 33.11 13.93 -6.84
N ASP A 335 32.51 15.03 -7.30
CA ASP A 335 32.31 15.48 -8.70
C ASP A 335 31.29 14.76 -9.60
N VAL A 336 30.03 15.21 -9.56
CA VAL A 336 29.33 15.97 -10.64
C VAL A 336 27.86 16.13 -10.22
N GLN A 337 27.47 17.35 -9.81
CA GLN A 337 26.08 17.72 -9.52
C GLN A 337 25.29 17.90 -10.82
N ALA A 338 24.31 17.02 -11.06
CA ALA A 338 23.11 17.41 -11.81
C ALA A 338 22.04 17.77 -10.77
N GLU A 339 21.96 19.04 -10.39
CA GLU A 339 20.86 19.54 -9.57
C GLU A 339 19.55 19.32 -10.33
N ALA A 340 18.63 18.55 -9.73
CA ALA A 340 17.30 18.36 -10.28
C ALA A 340 16.61 19.74 -10.37
N VAL A 341 16.32 20.18 -11.60
CA VAL A 341 15.66 21.47 -11.82
C VAL A 341 14.17 21.34 -11.45
N PRO A 342 13.64 22.19 -10.55
CA PRO A 342 12.22 22.17 -10.19
C PRO A 342 11.30 22.36 -11.40
N SER A 343 10.11 21.78 -11.38
CA SER A 343 9.14 21.92 -12.48
C SER A 343 8.30 23.20 -12.39
N ASP A 344 8.14 23.78 -11.19
CA ASP A 344 7.30 24.95 -10.91
C ASP A 344 7.97 25.96 -9.97
N PHE A 345 7.40 27.17 -9.92
CA PHE A 345 7.78 28.17 -8.91
C PHE A 345 7.13 27.83 -7.57
N GLU A 346 7.93 27.61 -6.53
CA GLU A 346 7.45 27.32 -5.18
C GLU A 346 8.09 28.23 -4.13
N LEU A 347 7.32 28.60 -3.11
CA LEU A 347 7.83 29.27 -1.90
C LEU A 347 7.50 28.41 -0.68
N GLY A 348 8.53 27.74 -0.19
CA GLY A 348 8.44 26.82 0.95
C GLY A 348 8.10 27.54 2.25
N GLN A 349 7.55 26.78 3.19
CA GLN A 349 7.38 27.24 4.56
C GLN A 349 8.77 27.34 5.22
N ASN A 350 9.05 28.46 5.89
CA ASN A 350 10.32 28.65 6.59
C ASN A 350 10.51 27.57 7.67
N PHE A 351 11.73 27.07 7.83
CA PHE A 351 12.07 26.10 8.88
C PHE A 351 13.30 26.54 9.68
N PRO A 352 13.25 26.48 11.03
CA PRO A 352 12.06 26.18 11.85
C PRO A 352 10.96 27.27 11.75
N ASN A 353 9.71 26.96 12.12
CA ASN A 353 8.63 27.95 12.31
C ASN A 353 7.67 27.46 13.42
N PRO A 354 7.60 28.12 14.61
CA PRO A 354 8.28 29.36 14.97
C PRO A 354 9.80 29.23 15.04
N PHE A 355 10.52 30.34 14.89
CA PHE A 355 11.98 30.34 14.87
C PHE A 355 12.60 31.32 15.89
N ASN A 356 13.82 31.01 16.32
CA ASN A 356 14.70 31.84 17.15
C ASN A 356 16.14 31.28 17.11
N PRO A 357 17.19 32.06 16.77
CA PRO A 357 17.16 33.43 16.27
C PRO A 357 17.00 33.52 14.75
N GLU A 358 17.14 32.42 14.01
CA GLU A 358 17.17 32.41 12.54
C GLU A 358 16.27 31.30 11.97
N THR A 359 15.88 31.47 10.71
CA THR A 359 15.12 30.50 9.93
C THR A 359 15.68 30.40 8.53
N ARG A 360 15.49 29.26 7.87
CA ARG A 360 15.79 29.10 6.45
C ARG A 360 14.50 29.20 5.63
N ILE A 361 14.59 29.81 4.47
CA ILE A 361 13.50 29.98 3.51
C ILE A 361 13.97 29.36 2.20
N CYS A 362 13.30 28.28 1.78
CA CYS A 362 13.56 27.63 0.51
C CYS A 362 12.54 28.08 -0.54
N PHE A 363 13.00 28.29 -1.76
CA PHE A 363 12.14 28.56 -2.91
C PHE A 363 12.72 27.96 -4.19
N ASP A 364 11.83 27.59 -5.10
CA ASP A 364 12.17 26.90 -6.32
C ASP A 364 11.94 27.79 -7.53
N LEU A 365 12.91 27.77 -8.45
CA LEU A 365 12.82 28.44 -9.74
C LEU A 365 12.94 27.39 -10.85
N PRO A 366 11.89 27.17 -11.67
CA PRO A 366 11.94 26.15 -12.73
C PRO A 366 12.78 26.57 -13.94
N LYS A 367 13.15 27.85 -13.99
CA LYS A 367 13.98 28.47 -15.02
C LYS A 367 14.75 29.62 -14.39
N ARG A 368 15.77 30.12 -15.10
CA ARG A 368 16.47 31.33 -14.71
C ARG A 368 15.48 32.51 -14.67
N SER A 369 15.42 33.21 -13.54
CA SER A 369 14.49 34.31 -13.30
C SER A 369 15.10 35.38 -12.40
N HIS A 370 14.64 36.62 -12.56
CA HIS A 370 14.91 37.69 -11.59
C HIS A 370 14.01 37.50 -10.37
N ALA A 371 14.60 37.07 -9.25
CA ALA A 371 13.90 36.77 -8.02
C ALA A 371 14.11 37.89 -6.98
N ILE A 372 13.02 38.31 -6.34
CA ILE A 372 13.02 39.26 -5.23
C ILE A 372 12.33 38.60 -4.04
N LEU A 373 13.07 38.32 -2.96
CA LEU A 373 12.55 37.78 -1.70
C LEU A 373 12.61 38.85 -0.62
N THR A 374 11.45 39.34 -0.20
CA THR A 374 11.32 40.45 0.74
C THR A 374 10.52 40.04 1.97
N VAL A 375 10.96 40.47 3.15
CA VAL A 375 10.25 40.28 4.42
C VAL A 375 9.46 41.53 4.78
N PHE A 376 8.25 41.35 5.31
CA PHE A 376 7.32 42.40 5.72
C PHE A 376 6.82 42.16 7.14
N ASN A 377 6.55 43.26 7.87
CA ASN A 377 5.85 43.19 9.15
C ASN A 377 4.32 43.11 8.95
N VAL A 378 3.58 43.02 10.06
CA VAL A 378 2.09 42.97 10.04
C VAL A 378 1.41 44.22 9.48
N LEU A 379 2.11 45.35 9.40
CA LEU A 379 1.62 46.59 8.79
C LEU A 379 1.89 46.63 7.27
N GLY A 380 2.56 45.62 6.72
CA GLY A 380 2.95 45.55 5.31
C GLY A 380 4.19 46.40 4.97
N GLU A 381 4.91 46.89 5.97
CA GLU A 381 6.15 47.62 5.76
C GLU A 381 7.28 46.63 5.48
N GLN A 382 8.12 46.94 4.49
CA GLN A 382 9.31 46.14 4.17
C GLN A 382 10.29 46.22 5.34
N VAL A 383 10.65 45.03 5.84
CA VAL A 383 11.53 44.82 6.99
C VAL A 383 12.93 44.43 6.54
N ASP A 384 13.02 43.59 5.50
CA ASP A 384 14.29 43.06 5.01
C ASP A 384 14.18 42.65 3.54
N GLU A 385 15.30 42.63 2.82
CA GLU A 385 15.41 42.13 1.45
C GLU A 385 16.49 41.06 1.41
N LEU A 386 16.05 39.81 1.25
CA LEU A 386 16.91 38.64 1.37
C LEU A 386 17.54 38.25 0.04
N VAL A 387 16.81 38.50 -1.06
CA VAL A 387 17.24 38.24 -2.43
C VAL A 387 16.73 39.35 -3.32
N ASN A 388 17.58 39.83 -4.23
CA ASN A 388 17.20 40.70 -5.33
C ASN A 388 18.22 40.51 -6.46
N GLY A 389 17.93 39.59 -7.39
CA GLY A 389 18.88 39.25 -8.44
C GLY A 389 18.44 38.16 -9.40
N GLU A 390 19.21 38.00 -10.47
CA GLU A 390 19.06 36.91 -11.45
C GLU A 390 19.60 35.60 -10.88
N LEU A 391 18.72 34.63 -10.65
CA LEU A 391 19.08 33.32 -10.12
C LEU A 391 18.87 32.23 -11.19
N PRO A 392 19.75 31.20 -11.26
CA PRO A 392 19.55 30.07 -12.16
C PRO A 392 18.31 29.25 -11.77
N ALA A 393 17.87 28.38 -12.68
CA ALA A 393 16.89 27.36 -12.36
C ALA A 393 17.46 26.43 -11.27
N GLY A 394 16.65 26.06 -10.28
CA GLY A 394 17.09 25.29 -9.13
C GLY A 394 16.34 25.66 -7.85
N THR A 395 16.64 24.92 -6.79
CA THR A 395 16.19 25.21 -5.42
C THR A 395 17.18 26.15 -4.76
N HIS A 396 16.67 27.23 -4.17
CA HIS A 396 17.45 28.25 -3.48
C HIS A 396 17.07 28.28 -2.01
N GLU A 397 18.06 28.32 -1.13
CA GLU A 397 17.87 28.47 0.32
C GLU A 397 18.50 29.78 0.79
N VAL A 398 17.75 30.56 1.57
CA VAL A 398 18.27 31.77 2.21
C VAL A 398 17.98 31.73 3.70
N THR A 399 19.02 31.99 4.49
CA THR A 399 18.88 32.11 5.95
C THR A 399 18.50 33.54 6.30
N TRP A 400 17.38 33.71 7.00
CA TRP A 400 16.99 34.99 7.58
C TRP A 400 17.26 35.00 9.08
N LYS A 401 18.08 35.97 9.51
CA LYS A 401 18.37 36.26 10.91
C LYS A 401 18.03 37.74 11.19
N PRO A 402 16.85 38.03 11.76
CA PRO A 402 16.40 39.39 11.98
C PRO A 402 17.28 40.16 12.98
N GLU A 403 18.10 41.08 12.48
CA GLU A 403 18.93 42.00 13.28
C GLU A 403 18.48 43.46 13.06
N ILE A 404 18.13 44.16 14.13
CA ILE A 404 17.99 45.62 14.11
C ILE A 404 19.41 46.17 14.29
N GLY A 405 19.89 46.94 13.31
CA GLY A 405 21.20 47.60 13.38
C GLY A 405 21.42 48.22 14.76
N SER A 406 22.48 47.78 15.46
CA SER A 406 22.83 47.96 16.90
C SER A 406 22.82 46.68 17.76
N GLY A 407 22.65 45.50 17.18
CA GLY A 407 22.73 44.23 17.92
C GLY A 407 21.47 43.92 18.74
N GLN A 408 20.35 44.56 18.42
CA GLN A 408 19.03 44.24 18.98
C GLN A 408 18.29 43.31 18.01
N SER A 409 17.59 42.29 18.51
CA SER A 409 16.78 41.41 17.67
C SER A 409 15.38 42.00 17.45
N TYR A 410 14.75 41.71 16.30
CA TYR A 410 13.37 42.10 16.03
C TYR A 410 12.40 41.63 17.13
N PRO A 411 11.29 42.36 17.36
CA PRO A 411 10.26 41.94 18.31
C PRO A 411 9.61 40.63 17.85
N SER A 412 9.28 39.76 18.81
CA SER A 412 8.51 38.53 18.54
C SER A 412 7.18 38.88 17.88
N GLY A 413 6.76 38.09 16.90
CA GLY A 413 5.53 38.35 16.17
C GLY A 413 5.45 37.67 14.82
N VAL A 414 4.29 37.83 14.18
CA VAL A 414 4.03 37.35 12.82
C VAL A 414 4.71 38.28 11.83
N ASN A 415 5.45 37.70 10.89
CA ASN A 415 6.01 38.39 9.74
C ASN A 415 5.56 37.66 8.46
N PHE A 416 5.64 38.33 7.33
CA PHE A 416 5.35 37.75 6.02
C PHE A 416 6.61 37.82 5.17
N TYR A 417 6.82 36.84 4.30
CA TYR A 417 7.85 36.91 3.26
C TYR A 417 7.22 36.62 1.92
N ARG A 418 7.68 37.36 0.90
CA ARG A 418 7.12 37.33 -0.44
C ARG A 418 8.23 37.12 -1.45
N LEU A 419 8.03 36.14 -2.32
CA LEU A 419 8.83 35.91 -3.50
C LEU A 419 8.11 36.50 -4.71
N VAL A 420 8.80 37.35 -5.45
CA VAL A 420 8.40 37.81 -6.79
C VAL A 420 9.41 37.28 -7.78
N ALA A 421 8.96 36.49 -8.74
CA ALA A 421 9.78 35.99 -9.84
C ALA A 421 8.94 35.98 -11.12
N ASP A 422 9.42 36.63 -12.18
CA ASP A 422 8.66 36.90 -13.40
C ASP A 422 7.27 37.53 -13.11
N GLU A 423 6.18 36.87 -13.52
CA GLU A 423 4.78 37.29 -13.28
C GLU A 423 4.17 36.63 -12.02
N ILE A 424 4.94 35.81 -11.29
CA ILE A 424 4.47 35.08 -10.11
C ILE A 424 4.80 35.85 -8.84
N THR A 425 3.82 35.91 -7.93
CA THR A 425 3.98 36.44 -6.57
C THR A 425 3.47 35.41 -5.56
N LEU A 426 4.38 34.88 -4.74
CA LEU A 426 4.06 33.94 -3.67
C LEU A 426 4.32 34.60 -2.31
N THR A 427 3.43 34.40 -1.34
CA THR A 427 3.58 34.97 0.02
C THR A 427 3.30 33.90 1.08
N ARG A 428 4.14 33.87 2.11
CA ARG A 428 4.00 32.98 3.27
C ARG A 428 4.14 33.79 4.56
N LYS A 429 3.70 33.21 5.67
CA LYS A 429 3.79 33.80 7.01
C LYS A 429 4.80 33.02 7.86
N MET A 430 5.48 33.71 8.78
CA MET A 430 6.43 33.13 9.73
C MET A 430 6.25 33.77 11.11
N LEU A 431 6.63 33.05 12.16
CA LEU A 431 6.51 33.48 13.55
C LEU A 431 7.88 33.50 14.23
N LEU A 432 8.35 34.70 14.57
CA LEU A 432 9.55 34.90 15.39
C LEU A 432 9.17 34.83 16.87
N ILE A 433 9.84 33.97 17.63
CA ILE A 433 9.68 33.88 19.10
C ILE A 433 11.00 34.27 19.78
N LYS A 434 10.93 34.80 21.02
CA LYS A 434 12.10 35.12 21.84
C LYS A 434 12.27 34.10 22.95
#